data_AF-A0AAE0F786-F1
#
_entry.id   AF-A0AAE0F786-F1
#
_cell.length_a   1.000
_cell.length_b   1.000
_cell.length_c   1.000
_cell.angle_alpha   90.00
_cell.angle_beta   90.00
_cell.angle_gamma   90.00
#
_symmetry.space_group_name_H-M   'P 1'
#
loop_
_entity.id
_entity.type
_entity.pdbx_description
1 polymer ?
#
loop_
_entity_poly.entity_id
_entity_poly.type
_entity_poly.pdbx_seq_one_letter_code
_entity_poly.pdbx_strand_id
1 'polypeptide(L)'
;MIKALQPLAHVSTDSQVLYYTRARSTPKWNIEMNAYSISRHDLPFFVDSDWNLNSPTTPADVHTLHFVVYVPPKEHCPLIITSSDGKALRLTAGAASPHQMIPPDELNILMAVVAAQLRGLIGLRPVPPASACHTPTPGGFTVALRGLPVTASALAEWEVDVLIRRRVMESQTRALHSLGSFADIVRKLPSIVVLDQIASQAAEALSLLQAAREGIAAGWYDVAIHDTQKAQAVADDVFFHPTVLAQLYFPGEQKLAVYLPITFPILTTVVARAAWELWHWYWRRTGALAQRLKTE
;
A
#
# COMPACT_ATOMS: atom_id res chain seq x y z
N MET A 1 -19.75 -12.35 2.19
CA MET A 1 -19.00 -11.24 1.58
C MET A 1 -17.57 -11.64 1.23
N ILE A 2 -16.79 -12.13 2.18
CA ILE A 2 -15.37 -12.52 1.97
C ILE A 2 -15.20 -13.51 0.80
N LYS A 3 -16.00 -14.59 0.75
CA LYS A 3 -15.99 -15.55 -0.36
C LYS A 3 -16.24 -14.92 -1.73
N ALA A 4 -17.09 -13.89 -1.81
CA ALA A 4 -17.40 -13.21 -3.06
C ALA A 4 -16.26 -12.29 -3.55
N LEU A 5 -15.34 -11.89 -2.65
CA LEU A 5 -14.17 -11.07 -2.99
C LEU A 5 -12.95 -11.91 -3.37
N GLN A 6 -13.02 -13.24 -3.23
CA GLN A 6 -11.91 -14.15 -3.51
C GLN A 6 -11.32 -14.01 -4.94
N PRO A 7 -12.11 -13.74 -6.01
CA PRO A 7 -11.55 -13.51 -7.34
C PRO A 7 -10.73 -12.21 -7.45
N LEU A 8 -11.00 -11.23 -6.58
CA LEU A 8 -10.36 -9.92 -6.61
C LEU A 8 -9.06 -9.90 -5.81
N ALA A 9 -9.04 -10.57 -4.66
CA ALA A 9 -7.92 -10.58 -3.73
C ALA A 9 -7.93 -11.83 -2.85
N HIS A 10 -6.73 -12.26 -2.44
CA HIS A 10 -6.58 -13.26 -1.40
C HIS A 10 -6.86 -12.61 -0.03
N VAL A 11 -7.98 -12.98 0.60
CA VAL A 11 -8.38 -12.45 1.90
C VAL A 11 -8.26 -13.56 2.94
N SER A 12 -7.38 -13.38 3.92
CA SER A 12 -7.31 -14.21 5.12
C SER A 12 -7.95 -13.48 6.30
N THR A 13 -8.54 -14.25 7.22
CA THR A 13 -9.12 -13.72 8.46
C THR A 13 -8.45 -14.39 9.64
N ASP A 14 -7.95 -13.58 10.56
CA ASP A 14 -7.45 -14.03 11.85
C ASP A 14 -8.29 -13.40 12.96
N SER A 15 -8.44 -14.11 14.08
CA SER A 15 -9.22 -13.67 15.22
C SER A 15 -8.42 -13.87 16.50
N GLN A 16 -8.31 -12.81 17.29
CA GLN A 16 -7.58 -12.83 18.55
C GLN A 16 -8.43 -12.19 19.65
N VAL A 17 -8.31 -12.72 20.87
CA VAL A 17 -8.90 -12.15 22.08
C VAL A 17 -7.77 -11.61 22.94
N LEU A 18 -7.80 -10.31 23.22
CA LEU A 18 -6.87 -9.64 24.12
C LEU A 18 -7.54 -9.42 25.47
N TYR A 19 -6.89 -9.87 26.54
CA TYR A 19 -7.37 -9.68 27.91
C TYR A 19 -6.64 -8.52 28.58
N TYR A 20 -7.32 -7.84 29.50
CA TYR A 20 -6.77 -6.77 30.34
C TYR A 20 -6.18 -5.56 29.58
N THR A 21 -6.58 -5.37 28.32
CA THR A 21 -6.24 -4.17 27.54
C THR A 21 -7.00 -2.97 28.07
N ARG A 22 -6.28 -1.94 28.53
CA ARG A 22 -6.88 -0.69 28.98
C ARG A 22 -7.07 0.25 27.79
N ALA A 23 -8.21 0.91 27.72
CA ALA A 23 -8.41 2.02 26.81
C ALA A 23 -7.58 3.22 27.27
N ARG A 24 -6.91 3.90 26.34
CA ARG A 24 -6.06 5.06 26.66
C ARG A 24 -6.87 6.31 27.00
N SER A 25 -8.01 6.51 26.34
CA SER A 25 -8.95 7.56 26.70
C SER A 25 -9.86 7.12 27.85
N THR A 26 -9.84 7.89 28.94
CA THR A 26 -10.68 7.62 30.10
C THR A 26 -12.10 8.15 29.84
N PRO A 27 -13.13 7.31 29.99
CA PRO A 27 -14.49 7.75 29.76
C PRO A 27 -14.94 8.71 30.87
N LYS A 28 -15.69 9.74 30.49
CA LYS A 28 -16.22 10.73 31.44
C LYS A 28 -17.69 10.42 31.74
N TRP A 29 -18.05 10.43 33.02
CA TRP A 29 -19.44 10.28 33.42
C TRP A 29 -20.26 11.47 32.93
N ASN A 30 -21.32 11.19 32.18
CA ASN A 30 -22.27 12.20 31.74
C ASN A 30 -23.59 12.03 32.51
N ILE A 31 -23.94 13.08 33.26
CA ILE A 31 -25.12 13.12 34.13
C ILE A 31 -26.42 13.04 33.31
N GLU A 32 -26.47 13.66 32.13
CA GLU A 32 -27.68 13.72 31.29
C GLU A 32 -28.06 12.35 30.71
N MET A 33 -27.05 11.54 30.37
CA MET A 33 -27.25 10.21 29.77
C MET A 33 -27.17 9.07 30.78
N ASN A 34 -26.85 9.38 32.05
CA ASN A 34 -26.61 8.39 33.12
C ASN A 34 -25.65 7.28 32.67
N ALA A 35 -24.57 7.67 31.97
CA ALA A 35 -23.66 6.76 31.28
C ALA A 35 -22.25 7.34 31.18
N TYR A 36 -21.28 6.44 31.04
CA TYR A 36 -19.91 6.81 30.67
C TYR A 36 -19.88 7.19 29.19
N SER A 37 -19.30 8.34 28.87
CA SER A 37 -19.25 8.87 27.51
C SER A 37 -17.83 9.11 27.03
N ILE A 38 -17.60 8.78 25.76
CA ILE A 38 -16.38 9.12 25.02
C ILE A 38 -16.78 9.92 23.79
N SER A 39 -16.11 11.05 23.59
CA SER A 39 -16.33 11.88 22.41
C SER A 39 -15.75 11.21 21.17
N ARG A 40 -16.40 11.39 20.01
CA ARG A 40 -15.84 10.98 18.71
C ARG A 40 -14.43 11.53 18.46
N HIS A 41 -14.12 12.72 19.00
CA HIS A 41 -12.79 13.32 18.89
C HIS A 41 -11.71 12.56 19.66
N ASP A 42 -12.08 11.81 20.71
CA ASP A 42 -11.17 11.04 21.54
C ASP A 42 -11.02 9.58 21.06
N LEU A 43 -11.84 9.14 20.10
CA LEU A 43 -11.76 7.79 19.52
C LEU A 43 -10.45 7.46 18.80
N PRO A 44 -9.81 8.38 18.05
CA PRO A 44 -8.52 8.08 17.45
C PRO A 44 -7.44 7.72 18.47
N PHE A 45 -7.59 8.17 19.72
CA PHE A 45 -6.67 7.92 20.82
C PHE A 45 -7.16 6.81 21.75
N PHE A 46 -8.20 6.07 21.37
CA PHE A 46 -8.80 5.02 22.19
C PHE A 46 -7.94 3.76 22.24
N VAL A 47 -7.47 3.32 21.07
CA VAL A 47 -6.57 2.17 20.91
C VAL A 47 -5.17 2.59 21.33
N ASP A 48 -4.55 1.80 22.22
CA ASP A 48 -3.20 2.06 22.70
C ASP A 48 -2.16 1.25 21.91
N SER A 49 -0.90 1.69 21.93
CA SER A 49 0.21 0.95 21.33
C SER A 49 0.48 -0.40 22.01
N ASP A 50 0.06 -0.53 23.27
CA ASP A 50 0.19 -1.76 24.05
C ASP A 50 -0.78 -2.85 23.60
N TRP A 51 -1.77 -2.51 22.76
CA TRP A 51 -2.66 -3.49 22.17
C TRP A 51 -1.88 -4.21 21.08
N ASN A 52 -1.40 -5.42 21.38
CA ASN A 52 -0.70 -6.24 20.40
C ASN A 52 -1.67 -6.80 19.35
N LEU A 53 -2.08 -5.94 18.41
CA LEU A 53 -3.05 -6.23 17.35
C LEU A 53 -2.43 -6.95 16.15
N ASN A 54 -1.10 -7.07 16.12
CA ASN A 54 -0.39 -7.69 15.02
C ASN A 54 -0.47 -9.21 15.14
N SER A 55 -0.97 -9.86 14.08
CA SER A 55 -0.91 -11.31 13.97
C SER A 55 0.50 -11.74 13.52
N PRO A 56 1.15 -12.70 14.20
CA PRO A 56 2.48 -13.18 13.83
C PRO A 56 2.52 -13.87 12.47
N THR A 57 1.35 -14.24 11.92
CA THR A 57 1.23 -14.90 10.60
C THR A 57 1.09 -13.93 9.43
N THR A 58 1.04 -12.62 9.68
CA THR A 58 0.85 -11.64 8.61
C THR A 58 2.20 -11.27 7.96
N PRO A 59 2.38 -11.48 6.64
CA PRO A 59 3.56 -10.99 5.94
C PRO A 59 3.63 -9.46 5.96
N ALA A 60 4.83 -8.89 5.99
CA ALA A 60 5.04 -7.44 6.11
C ALA A 60 4.46 -6.59 4.95
N ASP A 61 4.19 -7.21 3.80
CA ASP A 61 3.70 -6.55 2.58
C ASP A 61 2.16 -6.55 2.45
N VAL A 62 1.45 -7.06 3.47
CA VAL A 62 -0.01 -7.17 3.43
C VAL A 62 -0.66 -6.03 4.21
N HIS A 63 -1.63 -5.39 3.59
CA HIS A 63 -2.44 -4.36 4.24
C HIS A 63 -3.49 -5.02 5.14
N THR A 64 -3.43 -4.76 6.45
CA THR A 64 -4.35 -5.32 7.44
C THR A 64 -5.48 -4.36 7.78
N LEU A 65 -6.70 -4.88 7.86
CA LEU A 65 -7.85 -4.16 8.44
C LEU A 65 -8.15 -4.79 9.80
N HIS A 66 -8.04 -3.99 10.86
CA HIS A 66 -8.33 -4.43 12.23
C HIS A 66 -9.78 -4.11 12.61
N PHE A 67 -10.54 -5.15 12.94
CA PHE A 67 -11.87 -5.03 13.55
C PHE A 67 -11.75 -5.31 15.04
N VAL A 68 -12.04 -4.31 15.87
CA VAL A 68 -11.91 -4.45 17.32
C VAL A 68 -13.27 -4.33 17.97
N VAL A 69 -13.59 -5.33 18.79
CA VAL A 69 -14.73 -5.29 19.72
C VAL A 69 -14.18 -5.08 21.12
N TYR A 70 -14.46 -3.92 21.70
CA TYR A 70 -14.02 -3.58 23.04
C TYR A 70 -15.15 -3.76 24.06
N VAL A 71 -14.86 -4.49 25.13
CA VAL A 71 -15.77 -4.66 26.27
C VAL A 71 -15.25 -3.82 27.44
N PRO A 72 -15.95 -2.75 27.84
CA PRO A 72 -15.52 -1.92 28.96
C PRO A 72 -15.57 -2.67 30.30
N PRO A 73 -14.73 -2.29 31.29
CA PRO A 73 -14.83 -2.82 32.64
C PRO A 73 -16.18 -2.44 33.27
N LYS A 74 -16.66 -3.25 34.23
CA LYS A 74 -17.96 -3.05 34.91
C LYS A 74 -18.14 -1.63 35.48
N GLU A 75 -17.05 -1.03 35.94
CA GLU A 75 -17.01 0.32 36.51
C GLU A 75 -17.32 1.42 35.49
N HIS A 76 -17.13 1.14 34.20
CA HIS A 76 -17.35 2.08 33.09
C HIS A 76 -18.54 1.67 32.20
N CYS A 77 -19.42 0.81 32.71
CA CYS A 77 -20.63 0.39 32.03
C CYS A 77 -21.84 1.23 32.48
N PRO A 78 -22.72 1.67 31.56
CA PRO A 78 -22.64 1.56 30.10
C PRO A 78 -21.74 2.63 29.47
N LEU A 79 -21.00 2.26 28.42
CA LEU A 79 -20.16 3.18 27.63
C LEU A 79 -20.86 3.60 26.33
N ILE A 80 -20.95 4.90 26.09
CA ILE A 80 -21.63 5.49 24.94
C ILE A 80 -20.68 6.40 24.17
N ILE A 81 -20.73 6.33 22.84
CA ILE A 81 -19.93 7.20 21.97
C ILE A 81 -20.80 8.38 21.55
N THR A 82 -20.38 9.60 21.86
CA THR A 82 -21.10 10.82 21.47
C THR A 82 -20.56 11.38 20.15
N SER A 83 -21.48 11.66 19.22
CA SER A 83 -21.15 12.44 18.02
C SER A 83 -21.15 13.94 18.35
N SER A 84 -20.43 14.74 17.57
CA SER A 84 -20.34 16.20 17.69
C SER A 84 -21.71 16.92 17.69
N ASP A 85 -22.73 16.28 17.11
CA ASP A 85 -24.08 16.85 16.94
C ASP A 85 -25.00 16.58 18.14
N GLY A 86 -24.47 16.12 19.28
CA GLY A 86 -25.25 15.70 20.44
C GLY A 86 -26.00 14.37 20.25
N LYS A 87 -25.96 13.79 19.04
CA LYS A 87 -26.48 12.45 18.76
C LYS A 87 -25.54 11.41 19.36
N ALA A 88 -26.03 10.67 20.34
CA ALA A 88 -25.32 9.55 20.93
C ALA A 88 -25.45 8.30 20.04
N LEU A 89 -24.33 7.76 19.60
CA LEU A 89 -24.25 6.42 19.00
C LEU A 89 -24.05 5.43 20.15
N ARG A 90 -25.18 4.87 20.59
CA ARG A 90 -25.19 3.80 21.58
C ARG A 90 -24.86 2.49 20.88
N LEU A 91 -23.59 2.08 20.95
CA LEU A 91 -23.08 0.89 20.28
C LEU A 91 -23.35 -0.41 21.05
N THR A 92 -24.15 -0.35 22.11
CA THR A 92 -24.52 -1.53 22.91
C THR A 92 -25.96 -1.46 23.38
N ALA A 93 -26.62 -2.63 23.23
CA ALA A 93 -27.77 -3.07 24.00
C ALA A 93 -27.73 -2.53 25.43
N GLY A 94 -28.92 -2.24 25.98
CA GLY A 94 -29.18 -2.15 27.41
C GLY A 94 -28.12 -2.73 28.33
N ALA A 95 -27.42 -1.87 29.08
CA ALA A 95 -26.88 -2.18 30.41
C ALA A 95 -26.54 -3.66 30.65
N ALA A 96 -25.63 -4.23 29.87
CA ALA A 96 -25.40 -5.66 29.89
C ALA A 96 -24.25 -6.00 30.84
N SER A 97 -24.57 -6.73 31.90
CA SER A 97 -23.60 -7.50 32.66
C SER A 97 -22.72 -8.34 31.70
N PRO A 98 -21.46 -8.64 32.05
CA PRO A 98 -20.49 -9.31 31.15
C PRO A 98 -20.87 -10.74 30.71
N HIS A 99 -22.09 -11.22 30.99
CA HIS A 99 -22.60 -12.55 30.64
C HIS A 99 -23.85 -12.52 29.77
N GLN A 100 -24.33 -11.34 29.36
CA GLN A 100 -25.52 -11.26 28.52
C GLN A 100 -25.14 -11.35 27.05
N MET A 101 -25.56 -12.44 26.41
CA MET A 101 -25.39 -12.67 24.98
C MET A 101 -26.10 -11.55 24.21
N ILE A 102 -25.38 -10.88 23.29
CA ILE A 102 -25.96 -9.87 22.41
C ILE A 102 -27.09 -10.56 21.63
N PRO A 103 -28.34 -10.05 21.70
CA PRO A 103 -29.43 -10.68 20.97
C PRO A 103 -29.11 -10.70 19.47
N PRO A 104 -29.46 -11.77 18.74
CA PRO A 104 -29.09 -11.94 17.34
C PRO A 104 -29.57 -10.79 16.45
N ASP A 105 -30.69 -10.15 16.81
CA ASP A 105 -31.24 -9.02 16.08
C ASP A 105 -30.37 -7.76 16.17
N GLU A 106 -29.79 -7.48 17.33
CA GLU A 106 -28.86 -6.35 17.48
C GLU A 106 -27.51 -6.63 16.82
N LEU A 107 -27.04 -7.87 16.88
CA LEU A 107 -25.84 -8.29 16.17
C LEU A 107 -26.02 -8.13 14.66
N ASN A 108 -27.20 -8.45 14.12
CA ASN A 108 -27.50 -8.25 12.70
C ASN A 108 -27.45 -6.76 12.31
N ILE A 109 -27.93 -5.85 13.17
CA ILE A 109 -27.84 -4.40 12.93
C ILE A 109 -26.38 -3.94 12.93
N LEU A 110 -25.57 -4.38 13.91
CA LEU A 110 -24.14 -4.07 13.96
C LEU A 110 -23.40 -4.59 12.72
N MET A 111 -23.67 -5.84 12.32
CA MET A 111 -23.08 -6.44 11.13
C MET A 111 -23.53 -5.74 9.84
N ALA A 112 -24.74 -5.20 9.77
CA ALA A 112 -25.19 -4.40 8.64
C ALA A 112 -24.41 -3.08 8.51
N VAL A 113 -24.09 -2.42 9.63
CA VAL A 113 -23.23 -1.22 9.63
C VAL A 113 -21.81 -1.58 9.19
N VAL A 114 -21.24 -2.66 9.73
CA VAL A 114 -19.90 -3.14 9.33
C VAL A 114 -19.87 -3.47 7.84
N ALA A 115 -20.90 -4.17 7.34
CA ALA A 115 -21.02 -4.48 5.91
C ALA A 115 -21.13 -3.21 5.06
N ALA A 116 -21.89 -2.20 5.49
CA ALA A 116 -22.01 -0.93 4.77
C ALA A 116 -20.67 -0.16 4.72
N GLN A 117 -19.93 -0.13 5.83
CA GLN A 117 -18.61 0.50 5.89
C GLN A 117 -17.60 -0.24 5.01
N LEU A 118 -17.59 -1.58 5.08
CA LEU A 118 -16.74 -2.41 4.22
C LEU A 118 -17.04 -2.21 2.74
N ARG A 119 -18.32 -2.09 2.36
CA ARG A 119 -18.75 -1.75 0.99
C ARG A 119 -18.16 -0.41 0.55
N GLY A 120 -18.21 0.59 1.43
CA GLY A 120 -17.56 1.88 1.19
C GLY A 120 -16.05 1.76 0.96
N LEU A 121 -15.36 0.94 1.75
CA LEU A 121 -13.91 0.71 1.63
C LEU A 121 -13.53 0.02 0.30
N ILE A 122 -14.32 -0.94 -0.16
CA ILE A 122 -14.09 -1.59 -1.48
C ILE A 122 -14.57 -0.73 -2.66
N GLY A 123 -15.00 0.51 -2.40
CA GLY A 123 -15.39 1.47 -3.44
C GLY A 123 -16.83 1.31 -3.95
N LEU A 124 -17.63 0.44 -3.32
CA LEU A 124 -19.07 0.38 -3.52
C LEU A 124 -19.71 1.46 -2.65
N ARG A 125 -20.00 2.62 -3.25
CA ARG A 125 -20.61 3.74 -2.51
C ARG A 125 -21.93 3.26 -1.89
N PRO A 126 -22.12 3.38 -0.56
CA PRO A 126 -23.42 3.18 0.02
C PRO A 126 -24.35 4.25 -0.57
N VAL A 127 -25.37 3.83 -1.30
CA VAL A 127 -26.48 4.72 -1.64
C VAL A 127 -27.14 5.07 -0.30
N PRO A 128 -27.09 6.32 0.17
CA PRO A 128 -27.74 6.68 1.42
C PRO A 128 -29.22 6.29 1.32
N PRO A 129 -29.80 5.63 2.34
CA PRO A 129 -31.23 5.42 2.38
C PRO A 129 -31.88 6.81 2.41
N ALA A 130 -32.61 7.15 1.35
CA ALA A 130 -33.28 8.44 1.12
C ALA A 130 -32.37 9.64 0.80
N SER A 131 -31.78 9.63 -0.40
CA SER A 131 -31.81 10.82 -1.26
C SER A 131 -32.14 10.35 -2.66
N ALA A 132 -33.43 10.32 -2.99
CA ALA A 132 -33.87 10.21 -4.37
C ALA A 132 -33.18 11.34 -5.16
N CYS A 133 -32.23 10.97 -6.01
CA CYS A 133 -31.70 11.91 -6.99
C CYS A 133 -32.83 12.14 -7.98
N HIS A 134 -33.63 13.17 -7.74
CA HIS A 134 -34.64 13.64 -8.67
C HIS A 134 -33.88 14.33 -9.81
N THR A 135 -33.45 13.59 -10.83
CA THR A 135 -33.07 14.22 -12.10
C THR A 135 -34.35 14.37 -12.92
N PRO A 136 -34.89 15.59 -13.11
CA PRO A 136 -36.03 15.77 -13.99
C PRO A 136 -35.55 15.55 -15.42
N THR A 137 -35.76 14.36 -15.95
CA THR A 137 -35.67 14.11 -17.39
C THR A 137 -36.93 14.71 -18.03
N PRO A 138 -36.83 15.45 -19.15
CA PRO A 138 -38.00 15.95 -19.87
C PRO A 138 -38.75 14.75 -20.48
N GLY A 139 -39.76 14.24 -19.76
CA GLY A 139 -40.47 13.01 -20.13
C GLY A 139 -41.25 12.29 -19.01
N GLY A 140 -41.32 12.83 -17.79
CA GLY A 140 -42.28 12.36 -16.77
C GLY A 140 -42.00 10.99 -16.13
N PHE A 141 -40.91 10.32 -16.46
CA PHE A 141 -40.48 9.10 -15.76
C PHE A 141 -39.54 9.43 -14.61
N THR A 142 -40.01 9.24 -13.38
CA THR A 142 -39.20 9.33 -12.16
C THR A 142 -38.49 8.00 -11.92
N VAL A 143 -37.23 7.88 -12.35
CA VAL A 143 -36.40 6.73 -11.97
C VAL A 143 -35.88 6.96 -10.55
N ALA A 144 -36.62 6.46 -9.56
CA ALA A 144 -36.11 6.34 -8.21
C ALA A 144 -35.03 5.25 -8.20
N LEU A 145 -33.75 5.65 -8.21
CA LEU A 145 -32.65 4.75 -7.88
C LEU A 145 -32.81 4.33 -6.41
N ARG A 146 -33.58 3.27 -6.20
CA ARG A 146 -33.75 2.65 -4.89
C ARG A 146 -32.42 1.99 -4.56
N GLY A 147 -31.62 2.64 -3.71
CA GLY A 147 -30.54 1.94 -3.01
C GLY A 147 -31.16 0.71 -2.36
N LEU A 148 -30.75 -0.48 -2.81
CA LEU A 148 -31.21 -1.72 -2.22
C LEU A 148 -30.85 -1.65 -0.72
N PRO A 149 -31.82 -1.86 0.18
CA PRO A 149 -31.51 -1.92 1.61
C PRO A 149 -30.38 -2.94 1.77
N VAL A 150 -29.37 -2.61 2.57
CA VAL A 150 -28.29 -3.52 2.94
C VAL A 150 -28.93 -4.63 3.76
N THR A 151 -29.55 -5.60 3.08
CA THR A 151 -29.85 -6.90 3.65
C THR A 151 -28.49 -7.49 4.01
N ALA A 152 -28.39 -8.18 5.14
CA ALA A 152 -27.16 -8.86 5.59
C ALA A 152 -26.61 -9.91 4.59
N SER A 153 -27.25 -10.04 3.43
CA SER A 153 -26.85 -10.83 2.28
C SER A 153 -25.60 -10.25 1.60
N ALA A 154 -24.81 -11.16 1.07
CA ALA A 154 -23.57 -10.94 0.35
C ALA A 154 -23.62 -9.86 -0.75
N LEU A 155 -22.44 -9.50 -1.25
CA LEU A 155 -22.27 -8.72 -2.48
C LEU A 155 -23.10 -9.36 -3.60
N ALA A 156 -23.84 -8.55 -4.36
CA ALA A 156 -24.53 -9.03 -5.54
C ALA A 156 -23.53 -9.35 -6.66
N GLU A 157 -23.85 -10.29 -7.53
CA GLU A 157 -22.95 -10.74 -8.61
C GLU A 157 -22.53 -9.58 -9.52
N TRP A 158 -23.47 -8.72 -9.92
CA TRP A 158 -23.17 -7.53 -10.72
C TRP A 158 -22.23 -6.54 -10.02
N GLU A 159 -22.26 -6.47 -8.67
CA GLU A 159 -21.34 -5.61 -7.92
C GLU A 159 -19.93 -6.16 -7.97
N VAL A 160 -19.81 -7.49 -7.88
CA VAL A 160 -18.53 -8.18 -8.04
C VAL A 160 -18.00 -7.97 -9.47
N ASP A 161 -18.84 -8.08 -10.50
CA ASP A 161 -18.45 -7.82 -11.89
C ASP A 161 -17.92 -6.40 -12.10
N VAL A 162 -18.60 -5.41 -11.52
CA VAL A 162 -18.16 -4.00 -11.58
C VAL A 162 -16.79 -3.83 -10.89
N LEU A 163 -16.58 -4.49 -9.75
CA LEU A 163 -15.30 -4.46 -9.06
C LEU A 163 -14.19 -5.15 -9.87
N ILE A 164 -14.48 -6.29 -10.51
CA ILE A 164 -13.50 -7.02 -11.34
C ILE A 164 -13.07 -6.14 -12.50
N ARG A 165 -14.01 -5.55 -13.25
CA ARG A 165 -13.71 -4.67 -14.38
C ARG A 165 -12.88 -3.46 -13.95
N ARG A 166 -13.24 -2.84 -12.82
CA ARG A 166 -12.49 -1.72 -12.25
C ARG A 166 -11.07 -2.15 -11.88
N ARG A 167 -10.91 -3.30 -11.22
CA ARG A 167 -9.61 -3.84 -10.81
C ARG A 167 -8.72 -4.17 -12.01
N VAL A 168 -9.29 -4.74 -13.07
CA VAL A 168 -8.59 -5.00 -14.35
C VAL A 168 -8.04 -3.70 -14.93
N MET A 169 -8.86 -2.66 -15.05
CA MET A 169 -8.45 -1.37 -15.59
C MET A 169 -7.37 -0.69 -14.72
N GLU A 170 -7.53 -0.71 -13.39
CA GLU A 170 -6.57 -0.13 -12.46
C GLU A 170 -5.22 -0.89 -12.50
N SER A 171 -5.25 -2.23 -12.47
CA SER A 171 -4.02 -3.05 -12.54
C SER A 171 -3.30 -2.91 -13.87
N GLN A 172 -4.03 -2.91 -15.00
CA GLN A 172 -3.46 -2.66 -16.33
C GLN A 172 -2.80 -1.27 -16.39
N THR A 173 -3.46 -0.23 -15.88
CA THR A 173 -2.92 1.13 -15.89
C THR A 173 -1.66 1.23 -15.02
N ARG A 174 -1.63 0.59 -13.85
CA ARG A 174 -0.45 0.54 -12.97
C ARG A 174 0.71 -0.20 -13.63
N ALA A 175 0.46 -1.38 -14.21
CA ALA A 175 1.49 -2.15 -14.90
C ALA A 175 2.11 -1.36 -16.05
N LEU A 176 1.28 -0.71 -16.88
CA LEU A 176 1.76 0.14 -17.98
C LEU A 176 2.56 1.35 -17.48
N HIS A 177 2.14 1.96 -16.37
CA HIS A 177 2.86 3.06 -15.76
C HIS A 177 4.23 2.61 -15.23
N SER A 178 4.31 1.48 -14.52
CA SER A 178 5.57 0.92 -14.01
C SER A 178 6.53 0.56 -15.14
N LEU A 179 6.05 -0.11 -16.20
CA LEU A 179 6.85 -0.43 -17.39
C LEU A 179 7.28 0.81 -18.18
N GLY A 180 6.39 1.80 -18.33
CA GLY A 180 6.70 3.08 -18.97
C GLY A 180 7.78 3.84 -18.20
N SER A 181 7.65 3.88 -16.87
CA SER A 181 8.64 4.51 -15.99
C SER A 181 9.98 3.78 -16.04
N PHE A 182 9.98 2.45 -16.08
CA PHE A 182 11.19 1.64 -16.29
C PHE A 182 11.86 1.96 -17.64
N ALA A 183 11.09 2.00 -18.74
CA ALA A 183 11.61 2.35 -20.06
C ALA A 183 12.20 3.77 -20.09
N ASP A 184 11.59 4.72 -19.38
CA ASP A 184 12.11 6.08 -19.23
C ASP A 184 13.41 6.13 -18.45
N ILE A 185 13.56 5.36 -17.37
CA ILE A 185 14.81 5.21 -16.62
C ILE A 185 15.93 4.69 -17.54
N VAL A 186 15.64 3.61 -18.28
CA VAL A 186 16.62 2.99 -19.18
C VAL A 186 17.06 3.95 -20.28
N ARG A 187 16.15 4.77 -20.81
CA ARG A 187 16.49 5.76 -21.85
C ARG A 187 17.30 6.94 -21.30
N LYS A 188 17.00 7.40 -20.08
CA LYS A 188 17.65 8.58 -19.47
C LYS A 188 19.03 8.28 -18.88
N LEU A 189 19.28 7.04 -18.49
CA LEU A 189 20.53 6.60 -17.87
C LEU A 189 21.23 5.58 -18.78
N PRO A 190 21.99 6.03 -19.79
CA PRO A 190 22.61 5.14 -20.76
C PRO A 190 23.66 4.19 -20.17
N SER A 191 24.13 4.46 -18.94
CA SER A 191 24.99 3.54 -18.19
C SER A 191 24.24 2.41 -17.49
N ILE A 192 22.90 2.33 -17.62
CA ILE A 192 22.13 1.30 -16.91
C ILE A 192 22.35 -0.08 -17.53
N VAL A 193 22.94 -1.01 -16.77
CA VAL A 193 23.03 -2.42 -17.19
C VAL A 193 21.71 -3.10 -16.84
N VAL A 194 20.88 -3.34 -17.86
CA VAL A 194 19.68 -4.17 -17.73
C VAL A 194 20.10 -5.63 -17.84
N LEU A 195 19.88 -6.41 -16.78
CA LEU A 195 20.12 -7.85 -16.80
C LEU A 195 19.11 -8.54 -17.72
N ASP A 196 19.53 -9.62 -18.39
CA ASP A 196 18.65 -10.43 -19.25
C ASP A 196 17.41 -10.97 -18.51
N GLN A 197 17.54 -11.26 -17.21
CA GLN A 197 16.42 -11.65 -16.36
C GLN A 197 15.37 -10.54 -16.24
N ILE A 198 15.79 -9.29 -16.07
CA ILE A 198 14.86 -8.14 -15.96
C ILE A 198 14.20 -7.87 -17.31
N ALA A 199 14.96 -7.99 -18.40
CA ALA A 199 14.43 -7.84 -19.76
C ALA A 199 13.38 -8.93 -20.10
N SER A 200 13.65 -10.18 -19.73
CA SER A 200 12.70 -11.30 -19.94
C SER A 200 11.45 -11.16 -19.08
N GLN A 201 11.56 -10.72 -17.82
CA GLN A 201 10.42 -10.42 -16.96
C GLN A 201 9.58 -9.24 -17.50
N ALA A 202 10.22 -8.18 -18.00
CA ALA A 202 9.53 -7.07 -18.64
C ALA A 202 8.77 -7.53 -19.89
N ALA A 203 9.37 -8.42 -20.69
CA ALA A 203 8.72 -9.04 -21.85
C ALA A 203 7.54 -9.95 -21.43
N GLU A 204 7.69 -10.73 -20.35
CA GLU A 204 6.60 -11.53 -19.78
C GLU A 204 5.43 -10.62 -19.36
N ALA A 205 5.68 -9.54 -18.63
CA ALA A 205 4.65 -8.59 -18.22
C ALA A 205 3.90 -7.99 -19.44
N LEU A 206 4.62 -7.62 -20.51
CA LEU A 206 4.01 -7.14 -21.75
C LEU A 206 3.14 -8.21 -22.44
N SER A 207 3.61 -9.46 -22.49
CA SER A 207 2.85 -10.57 -23.08
C SER A 207 1.56 -10.86 -22.30
N LEU A 208 1.59 -10.79 -20.97
CA LEU A 208 0.42 -10.94 -20.10
C LEU A 208 -0.57 -9.78 -20.30
N LEU A 209 -0.10 -8.54 -20.45
CA LEU A 209 -0.97 -7.40 -20.76
C LEU A 209 -1.62 -7.52 -22.15
N GLN A 210 -0.92 -8.09 -23.12
CA GLN A 210 -1.48 -8.38 -24.45
C GLN A 210 -2.56 -9.46 -24.37
N ALA A 211 -2.29 -10.58 -23.69
CA ALA A 211 -3.27 -11.64 -23.46
C ALA A 211 -4.51 -11.12 -22.71
N ALA A 212 -4.30 -10.31 -21.66
CA ALA A 212 -5.40 -9.68 -20.93
C ALA A 212 -6.24 -8.76 -21.82
N ARG A 213 -5.62 -8.00 -22.72
CA ARG A 213 -6.34 -7.13 -23.66
C ARG A 213 -7.22 -7.94 -24.62
N GLU A 214 -6.75 -9.07 -25.10
CA GLU A 214 -7.54 -9.99 -25.92
C GLU A 214 -8.71 -10.59 -25.12
N GLY A 215 -8.46 -11.01 -23.87
CA GLY A 215 -9.49 -11.47 -22.94
C GLY A 215 -10.56 -10.41 -22.66
N ILE A 216 -10.17 -9.15 -22.45
CA ILE A 216 -11.11 -8.02 -22.28
C ILE A 216 -11.94 -7.82 -23.55
N ALA A 217 -11.34 -7.91 -24.74
CA ALA A 217 -12.05 -7.78 -26.01
C ALA A 217 -13.07 -8.91 -26.24
N ALA A 218 -12.77 -10.13 -25.75
CA ALA A 218 -13.68 -11.27 -25.76
C ALA A 218 -14.74 -11.24 -24.63
N GLY A 219 -14.61 -10.33 -23.66
CA GLY A 219 -15.48 -10.23 -22.49
C GLY A 219 -15.14 -11.20 -21.35
N TRP A 220 -13.99 -11.90 -21.42
CA TRP A 220 -13.54 -12.87 -20.42
C TRP A 220 -12.76 -12.19 -19.29
N TYR A 221 -13.50 -11.50 -18.42
CA TYR A 221 -12.92 -10.75 -17.30
C TYR A 221 -12.31 -11.65 -16.20
N ASP A 222 -12.77 -12.89 -16.07
CA ASP A 222 -12.25 -13.84 -15.07
C ASP A 222 -10.80 -14.25 -15.36
N VAL A 223 -10.43 -14.36 -16.64
CA VAL A 223 -9.05 -14.64 -17.05
C VAL A 223 -8.25 -13.34 -17.05
N ALA A 224 -8.84 -12.26 -17.59
CA ALA A 224 -8.15 -10.98 -17.70
C ALA A 224 -7.70 -10.43 -16.34
N ILE A 225 -8.48 -10.61 -15.26
CA ILE A 225 -8.07 -10.15 -13.92
C ILE A 225 -6.82 -10.86 -13.42
N HIS A 226 -6.70 -12.16 -13.66
CA HIS A 226 -5.51 -12.90 -13.25
C HIS A 226 -4.28 -12.43 -14.04
N ASP A 227 -4.43 -12.29 -15.36
CA ASP A 227 -3.33 -11.88 -16.24
C ASP A 227 -2.88 -10.44 -15.96
N THR A 228 -3.80 -9.48 -15.74
CA THR A 228 -3.43 -8.10 -15.41
C THR A 228 -2.81 -7.98 -14.02
N GLN A 229 -3.28 -8.75 -13.04
CA GLN A 229 -2.68 -8.76 -11.69
C GLN A 229 -1.28 -9.34 -11.71
N LYS A 230 -1.07 -10.46 -12.42
CA LYS A 230 0.26 -11.04 -12.58
C LYS A 230 1.19 -10.09 -13.34
N ALA A 231 0.71 -9.47 -14.42
CA ALA A 231 1.48 -8.49 -15.17
C ALA A 231 1.87 -7.28 -14.30
N GLN A 232 0.97 -6.79 -13.46
CA GLN A 232 1.25 -5.70 -12.53
C GLN A 232 2.35 -6.11 -11.53
N ALA A 233 2.24 -7.30 -10.92
CA ALA A 233 3.24 -7.79 -9.98
C ALA A 233 4.63 -7.90 -10.64
N VAL A 234 4.72 -8.51 -11.83
CA VAL A 234 5.99 -8.64 -12.56
C VAL A 234 6.53 -7.27 -13.01
N ALA A 235 5.67 -6.34 -13.43
CA ALA A 235 6.07 -4.99 -13.81
C ALA A 235 6.60 -4.18 -12.62
N ASP A 236 5.95 -4.29 -11.46
CA ASP A 236 6.38 -3.65 -10.23
C ASP A 236 7.72 -4.27 -9.75
N ASP A 237 7.88 -5.60 -9.81
CA ASP A 237 9.14 -6.29 -9.49
C ASP A 237 10.31 -5.83 -10.37
N VAL A 238 10.07 -5.67 -11.68
CA VAL A 238 11.07 -5.16 -12.64
C VAL A 238 11.46 -3.72 -12.30
N PHE A 239 10.47 -2.85 -12.03
CA PHE A 239 10.70 -1.45 -11.73
C PHE A 239 11.44 -1.24 -10.39
N PHE A 240 11.07 -2.02 -9.36
CA PHE A 240 11.66 -1.95 -8.02
C PHE A 240 12.83 -2.90 -7.82
N HIS A 241 13.33 -3.55 -8.88
CA HIS A 241 14.46 -4.47 -8.76
C HIS A 241 15.69 -3.76 -8.17
N PRO A 242 16.39 -4.35 -7.18
CA PRO A 242 17.49 -3.69 -6.48
C PRO A 242 18.61 -3.22 -7.42
N THR A 243 18.87 -3.93 -8.53
CA THR A 243 19.88 -3.50 -9.52
C THR A 243 19.47 -2.25 -10.28
N VAL A 244 18.18 -2.07 -10.60
CA VAL A 244 17.68 -0.89 -11.31
C VAL A 244 17.72 0.32 -10.36
N LEU A 245 17.26 0.12 -9.12
CA LEU A 245 17.30 1.14 -8.08
C LEU A 245 18.73 1.52 -7.70
N ALA A 246 19.65 0.57 -7.54
CA ALA A 246 21.04 0.86 -7.16
C ALA A 246 21.75 1.77 -8.16
N GLN A 247 21.42 1.66 -9.45
CA GLN A 247 22.01 2.50 -10.49
C GLN A 247 21.43 3.91 -10.53
N LEU A 248 20.17 4.10 -10.06
CA LEU A 248 19.61 5.42 -9.79
C LEU A 248 20.30 6.09 -8.59
N TYR A 249 20.60 5.33 -7.54
CA TYR A 249 21.17 5.85 -6.30
C TYR A 249 22.69 6.11 -6.34
N PHE A 250 23.44 5.37 -7.17
CA PHE A 250 24.90 5.54 -7.30
C PHE A 250 25.34 5.58 -8.78
N PRO A 251 25.13 6.72 -9.47
CA PRO A 251 25.70 6.92 -10.80
C PRO A 251 27.22 6.80 -10.76
N GLY A 252 27.82 6.41 -11.89
CA GLY A 252 29.27 6.14 -12.01
C GLY A 252 30.17 7.29 -11.51
N GLU A 253 29.68 8.53 -11.59
CA GLU A 253 30.41 9.71 -11.10
C GLU A 253 30.54 9.75 -9.57
N GLN A 254 29.53 9.26 -8.84
CA GLN A 254 29.58 9.20 -7.38
C GLN A 254 30.45 8.04 -6.89
N LYS A 255 30.63 6.97 -7.68
CA LYS A 255 31.62 5.93 -7.37
C LYS A 255 33.02 6.53 -7.29
N LEU A 256 33.35 7.46 -8.18
CA LEU A 256 34.66 8.12 -8.21
C LEU A 256 34.92 8.91 -6.92
N ALA A 257 33.90 9.58 -6.37
CA ALA A 257 33.99 10.28 -5.09
C ALA A 257 34.19 9.34 -3.89
N VAL A 258 33.62 8.13 -3.92
CA VAL A 258 33.82 7.11 -2.87
C VAL A 258 35.21 6.48 -2.95
N TYR A 259 35.74 6.26 -4.15
CA TYR A 259 37.07 5.65 -4.34
C TYR A 259 38.22 6.65 -4.21
N LEU A 260 38.00 7.94 -4.46
CA LEU A 260 39.01 9.01 -4.39
C LEU A 260 39.80 9.03 -3.06
N PRO A 261 39.16 8.99 -1.87
CA PRO A 261 39.89 9.01 -0.59
C PRO A 261 40.86 7.83 -0.40
N ILE A 262 40.56 6.67 -0.98
CA ILE A 262 41.39 5.46 -0.86
C ILE A 262 42.47 5.42 -1.93
N THR A 263 42.13 5.80 -3.17
CA THR A 263 43.07 5.73 -4.31
C THR A 263 44.02 6.92 -4.35
N PHE A 264 43.62 8.09 -3.87
CA PHE A 264 44.42 9.32 -3.93
C PHE A 264 45.75 9.23 -3.15
N PRO A 265 45.82 8.71 -1.91
CA PRO A 265 47.09 8.54 -1.20
C PRO A 265 48.04 7.55 -1.89
N ILE A 266 47.49 6.48 -2.47
CA ILE A 266 48.28 5.47 -3.20
C ILE A 266 48.80 6.07 -4.51
N LEU A 267 47.95 6.79 -5.24
CA LEU A 267 48.33 7.43 -6.50
C LEU A 267 49.38 8.51 -6.28
N THR A 268 49.23 9.35 -5.25
CA THR A 268 50.19 10.42 -4.95
C THR A 268 51.58 9.87 -4.62
N THR A 269 51.68 8.81 -3.83
CA THR A 269 52.98 8.21 -3.48
C THR A 269 53.68 7.58 -4.69
N VAL A 270 52.94 6.88 -5.56
CA VAL A 270 53.50 6.26 -6.77
C VAL A 270 53.93 7.32 -7.78
N VAL A 271 53.07 8.32 -8.06
CA VAL A 271 53.36 9.38 -9.03
C VAL A 271 54.51 10.27 -8.56
N ALA A 272 54.55 10.65 -7.27
CA ALA A 272 55.64 11.45 -6.74
C ALA A 272 56.99 10.74 -6.87
N ARG A 273 57.03 9.44 -6.58
CA ARG A 273 58.26 8.64 -6.69
C ARG A 273 58.69 8.44 -8.15
N ALA A 274 57.75 8.16 -9.05
CA ALA A 274 58.03 8.07 -10.48
C ALA A 274 58.53 9.40 -11.07
N ALA A 275 57.88 10.52 -10.72
CA ALA A 275 58.29 11.86 -11.13
C ALA A 275 59.70 12.21 -10.63
N TRP A 276 60.02 11.83 -9.39
CA TRP A 276 61.35 12.02 -8.81
C TRP A 276 62.43 11.22 -9.55
N GLU A 277 62.17 9.94 -9.86
CA GLU A 277 63.09 9.09 -10.62
C GLU A 277 63.33 9.61 -12.05
N LEU A 278 62.26 10.04 -12.72
CA LEU A 278 62.30 10.65 -14.07
C LEU A 278 63.08 11.96 -14.08
N TRP A 279 62.85 12.82 -13.09
CA TRP A 279 63.60 14.06 -12.93
C TRP A 279 65.10 13.78 -12.75
N HIS A 280 65.45 12.87 -11.83
CA HIS A 280 66.84 12.48 -11.62
C HIS A 280 67.49 11.84 -12.84
N TRP A 281 66.73 11.07 -13.63
CA TRP A 281 67.24 10.50 -14.88
C TRP A 281 67.49 11.56 -15.95
N TYR A 282 66.57 12.53 -16.10
CA TYR A 282 66.70 13.62 -17.06
C TYR A 282 67.96 14.47 -16.79
N TRP A 283 68.15 14.89 -15.55
CA TRP A 283 69.34 15.68 -15.16
C TRP A 283 70.65 14.91 -15.27
N ARG A 284 70.65 13.58 -15.04
CA ARG A 284 71.84 12.74 -15.28
C ARG A 284 72.23 12.70 -16.76
N ARG A 285 71.25 12.67 -17.68
CA ARG A 285 71.51 12.67 -19.12
C ARG A 285 72.00 14.01 -19.64
N THR A 286 71.42 15.12 -19.19
CA THR A 286 71.86 16.46 -19.60
C THR A 286 73.25 16.80 -19.04
N GLY A 287 73.55 16.38 -17.80
CA GLY A 287 74.90 16.48 -17.22
C GLY A 287 75.96 15.66 -17.95
N ALA A 288 75.64 14.43 -18.37
CA ALA A 288 76.56 13.58 -19.12
C ALA A 288 76.86 14.10 -20.55
N LEU A 289 75.87 14.74 -21.20
CA LEU A 289 76.07 15.39 -22.50
C LEU A 289 76.96 16.64 -22.38
N ALA A 290 76.81 17.42 -21.30
CA ALA A 290 77.63 18.60 -21.06
C ALA A 290 79.11 18.27 -20.73
N GLN A 291 79.38 17.12 -20.12
CA GLN A 291 80.76 16.68 -19.85
C GLN A 291 81.45 16.15 -21.11
N ARG A 292 80.74 15.44 -22.00
CA ARG A 292 81.32 14.96 -23.28
C ARG A 292 81.73 16.10 -24.22
N LEU A 293 81.00 17.21 -24.22
CA LEU A 293 81.34 18.42 -25.00
C LEU A 293 82.52 19.23 -24.43
N LYS A 294 82.99 18.91 -23.22
CA LYS A 294 84.18 19.54 -22.60
C LYS A 294 85.45 18.72 -22.74
N THR A 295 85.34 17.47 -23.19
CA THR A 295 86.46 16.53 -23.34
C THR A 295 86.87 16.30 -24.79
N GLU A 296 86.21 16.95 -25.75
CA GLU A 296 86.70 17.15 -27.13
C GLU A 296 87.18 18.60 -27.30
#